data_AF-A0A3N5TEJ0-F1
#
_entry.id   AF-A0A3N5TEJ0-F1
#
_cell.length_a   1.000
_cell.length_b   1.000
_cell.length_c   1.000
_cell.angle_alpha   90.00
_cell.angle_beta   90.00
_cell.angle_gamma   90.00
#
_symmetry.space_group_name_H-M   'P 1'
#
loop_
_entity.id
_entity.type
_entity.pdbx_description
1 polymer ?
#
loop_
_entity_poly.entity_id
_entity_poly.type
_entity_poly.pdbx_seq_one_letter_code
_entity_poly.pdbx_strand_id
1 'polypeptide(L)'
;MTFAEPNRSPATFTKTRVQPAPQSGLCVTCLDGCPGPCEVGRSAMRGREVLYPQPYSKVTAGSEKDYPVDFSHFNIQGTCVGAIGAPADSDHATFPAVNVSTEVGATDKIRMKVPYFTGALGSTDIARIHWEAMAVAAAISGTLVVVGENVCGMDPAAEIKNGRVARSPEMERRVKTFQRWYDGEGGIVVQYNVEDGRLGVPEYVVDQLGVQIIEPKWGQGAKNIGGEVKLPTLERALQLKSRGYIVLPDPEDPVVQEAFKQGDFKEFERHSRLGMVEEEAFHKHVEHLRKIGAKHVSLKTGAYRPADLARAVK
;
A
#
# COMPACT_ATOMS: atom_id res chain seq x y z
N MET A 1 17.20 21.25 13.26
CA MET A 1 17.50 20.25 12.22
C MET A 1 16.17 19.76 11.68
N THR A 2 15.89 19.92 10.39
CA THR A 2 14.66 19.42 9.77
C THR A 2 15.00 18.21 8.93
N PHE A 3 14.38 17.07 9.22
CA PHE A 3 14.60 15.81 8.49
C PHE A 3 13.77 15.73 7.21
N ALA A 4 13.17 16.82 6.76
CA ALA A 4 12.34 16.87 5.58
C ALA A 4 12.58 18.18 4.84
N GLU A 5 12.21 18.20 3.56
CA GLU A 5 12.16 19.40 2.74
C GLU A 5 10.72 19.93 2.66
N PRO A 6 10.23 20.71 3.65
CA PRO A 6 8.88 21.24 3.58
C PRO A 6 8.70 22.16 2.36
N ASN A 7 7.48 22.16 1.81
CA ASN A 7 7.01 23.06 0.75
C ASN A 7 7.68 22.93 -0.64
N ARG A 8 8.43 21.85 -0.86
CA ARG A 8 8.95 21.45 -2.17
C ARG A 8 9.09 19.94 -2.23
N SER A 9 8.75 19.35 -3.37
CA SER A 9 8.96 17.94 -3.62
C SER A 9 8.94 17.64 -5.12
N PRO A 10 9.94 16.92 -5.65
CA PRO A 10 9.83 16.23 -6.93
C PRO A 10 8.55 15.42 -7.10
N ALA A 11 8.04 14.77 -6.03
CA ALA A 11 6.81 13.99 -6.09
C ALA A 11 5.59 14.83 -6.50
N THR A 12 5.54 16.11 -6.13
CA THR A 12 4.45 17.04 -6.49
C THR A 12 4.84 18.03 -7.59
N PHE A 13 6.02 17.85 -8.21
CA PHE A 13 6.63 18.80 -9.15
C PHE A 13 6.65 20.23 -8.60
N THR A 14 7.05 20.38 -7.35
CA THR A 14 7.11 21.67 -6.67
C THR A 14 8.54 22.03 -6.27
N LYS A 15 8.88 23.32 -6.33
CA LYS A 15 10.20 23.85 -5.98
C LYS A 15 10.11 25.25 -5.39
N THR A 16 11.06 25.61 -4.53
CA THR A 16 11.19 26.98 -4.04
C THR A 16 11.94 27.85 -5.06
N ARG A 17 11.66 29.16 -5.06
CA ARG A 17 12.32 30.13 -5.97
C ARG A 17 13.77 30.38 -5.57
N VAL A 18 14.02 30.45 -4.27
CA VAL A 18 15.34 30.65 -3.65
C VAL A 18 15.51 29.65 -2.51
N GLN A 19 16.67 29.68 -1.86
CA GLN A 19 16.94 28.88 -0.68
C GLN A 19 15.89 29.17 0.42
N PRO A 20 15.17 28.15 0.89
CA PRO A 20 14.14 28.34 1.89
C PRO A 20 14.70 28.36 3.31
N ALA A 21 13.94 28.96 4.22
CA ALA A 21 14.17 28.85 5.66
C ALA A 21 14.03 27.38 6.10
N PRO A 22 14.98 26.83 6.86
CA PRO A 22 14.96 25.40 7.22
C PRO A 22 13.68 24.96 7.92
N GLN A 23 13.15 25.76 8.84
CA GLN A 23 12.02 25.39 9.70
C GLN A 23 10.69 25.35 8.94
N SER A 24 10.45 26.31 8.04
CA SER A 24 9.18 26.43 7.34
C SER A 24 9.21 25.88 5.93
N GLY A 25 10.38 25.78 5.28
CA GLY A 25 10.48 25.44 3.86
C GLY A 25 10.06 26.55 2.90
N LEU A 26 9.74 27.74 3.43
CA LEU A 26 9.38 28.91 2.62
C LEU A 26 10.62 29.73 2.26
N CYS A 27 10.60 30.38 1.10
CA CYS A 27 11.59 31.40 0.76
C CYS A 27 11.58 32.50 1.83
N VAL A 28 12.76 33.02 2.21
CA VAL A 28 12.85 34.14 3.17
C VAL A 28 12.14 35.40 2.66
N THR A 29 11.94 35.52 1.36
CA THR A 29 11.16 36.59 0.71
C THR A 29 10.08 35.99 -0.20
N CYS A 30 8.81 36.23 0.13
CA CYS A 30 7.71 36.03 -0.80
C CYS A 30 7.62 37.23 -1.74
N LEU A 31 7.61 36.98 -3.05
CA LEU A 31 7.49 38.02 -4.06
C LEU A 31 6.02 38.18 -4.44
N ASP A 32 5.52 39.41 -4.50
CA ASP A 32 4.26 39.70 -5.17
C ASP A 32 4.38 39.34 -6.67
N GLY A 33 3.46 38.54 -7.20
CA GLY A 33 3.59 37.95 -8.53
C GLY A 33 4.61 36.81 -8.65
N CYS A 34 4.97 36.13 -7.54
CA CYS A 34 5.81 34.94 -7.59
C CYS A 34 5.22 33.89 -8.57
N PRO A 35 6.01 33.35 -9.53
CA PRO A 35 5.51 32.34 -10.47
C PRO A 35 5.24 30.97 -9.80
N GLY A 36 5.49 30.86 -8.50
CA GLY A 36 4.84 29.90 -7.60
C GLY A 36 4.84 28.43 -8.01
N PRO A 37 5.99 27.75 -8.16
CA PRO A 37 5.98 26.30 -8.14
C PRO A 37 6.14 25.73 -6.73
N CYS A 38 6.25 26.52 -5.66
CA CYS A 38 6.32 25.93 -4.31
C CYS A 38 4.96 25.33 -3.91
N GLU A 39 4.94 24.40 -2.97
CA GLU A 39 3.69 23.72 -2.59
C GLU A 39 2.63 24.70 -2.08
N VAL A 40 3.01 25.74 -1.32
CA VAL A 40 2.05 26.77 -0.85
C VAL A 40 1.44 27.54 -2.02
N GLY A 41 2.27 28.07 -2.94
CA GLY A 41 1.79 28.84 -4.08
C GLY A 41 0.93 28.00 -5.02
N ARG A 42 1.37 26.76 -5.30
CA ARG A 42 0.62 25.85 -6.16
C ARG A 42 -0.69 25.39 -5.51
N SER A 43 -0.68 25.12 -4.20
CA SER A 43 -1.89 24.73 -3.47
C SER A 43 -2.90 25.87 -3.37
N ALA A 44 -2.45 27.13 -3.25
CA ALA A 44 -3.37 28.28 -3.29
C ALA A 44 -4.11 28.39 -4.64
N MET A 45 -3.44 28.03 -5.75
CA MET A 45 -4.02 28.12 -7.09
C MET A 45 -4.78 26.86 -7.53
N ARG A 46 -4.33 25.67 -7.09
CA ARG A 46 -4.79 24.37 -7.61
C ARG A 46 -5.44 23.48 -6.54
N GLY A 47 -5.38 23.89 -5.28
CA GLY A 47 -5.97 23.19 -4.14
C GLY A 47 -5.62 21.71 -4.12
N ARG A 48 -6.67 20.87 -4.13
CA ARG A 48 -6.61 19.41 -4.05
C ARG A 48 -5.80 18.74 -5.16
N GLU A 49 -5.58 19.39 -6.31
CA GLU A 49 -4.75 18.81 -7.38
C GLU A 49 -3.32 18.50 -6.90
N VAL A 50 -2.80 19.29 -5.95
CA VAL A 50 -1.42 19.21 -5.46
C VAL A 50 -1.23 18.14 -4.37
N LEU A 51 -2.33 17.60 -3.82
CA LEU A 51 -2.28 16.59 -2.75
C LEU A 51 -1.66 15.26 -3.19
N TYR A 52 -1.67 14.97 -4.49
CA TYR A 52 -1.29 13.68 -5.03
C TYR A 52 0.04 13.75 -5.79
N PRO A 53 0.89 12.70 -5.69
CA PRO A 53 2.08 12.58 -6.52
C PRO A 53 1.77 12.67 -8.02
N GLN A 54 2.68 13.30 -8.77
CA GLN A 54 2.57 13.57 -10.20
C GLN A 54 3.68 12.86 -10.98
N PRO A 55 3.38 12.32 -12.19
CA PRO A 55 2.06 12.20 -12.81
C PRO A 55 1.19 11.13 -12.11
N TYR A 56 -0.05 11.50 -11.76
CA TYR A 56 -0.97 10.62 -11.05
C TYR A 56 -1.17 9.26 -11.75
N SER A 57 -1.28 8.18 -10.97
CA SER A 57 -1.45 6.78 -11.42
C SER A 57 -0.31 6.18 -12.27
N LYS A 58 0.71 6.98 -12.63
CA LYS A 58 1.85 6.57 -13.47
C LYS A 58 3.19 6.58 -12.73
N VAL A 59 3.17 6.77 -11.42
CA VAL A 59 4.37 6.90 -10.58
C VAL A 59 4.18 6.18 -9.25
N THR A 60 5.30 5.74 -8.67
CA THR A 60 5.41 5.36 -7.26
C THR A 60 6.29 6.40 -6.58
N ALA A 61 5.81 7.02 -5.49
CA ALA A 61 6.56 8.04 -4.76
C ALA A 61 7.15 7.47 -3.46
N GLY A 62 8.41 7.80 -3.19
CA GLY A 62 9.12 7.47 -1.96
C GLY A 62 9.18 8.64 -0.98
N SER A 63 9.86 8.43 0.15
CA SER A 63 10.11 9.47 1.15
C SER A 63 11.31 10.34 0.75
N GLU A 64 11.16 11.66 0.79
CA GLU A 64 12.24 12.65 0.58
C GLU A 64 12.75 13.21 1.92
N LYS A 65 12.71 12.39 2.96
CA LYS A 65 13.19 12.77 4.29
C LYS A 65 14.68 12.48 4.38
N ASP A 66 15.42 13.43 4.91
CA ASP A 66 16.82 13.28 5.29
C ASP A 66 16.86 12.62 6.68
N TYR A 67 16.99 11.30 6.71
CA TYR A 67 17.01 10.55 7.95
C TYR A 67 18.40 10.65 8.60
N PRO A 68 18.51 10.89 9.92
CA PRO A 68 19.80 11.07 10.59
C PRO A 68 20.67 9.79 10.61
N VAL A 69 20.07 8.64 10.28
CA VAL A 69 20.74 7.36 10.16
C VAL A 69 20.19 6.69 8.90
N ASP A 70 21.09 6.25 8.03
CA ASP A 70 20.78 5.51 6.80
C ASP A 70 21.76 4.33 6.63
N PHE A 71 21.64 3.59 5.53
CA PHE A 71 22.51 2.44 5.27
C PHE A 71 23.99 2.78 5.09
N SER A 72 24.35 4.04 4.78
CA SER A 72 25.76 4.45 4.67
C SER A 72 26.48 4.50 6.02
N HIS A 73 25.72 4.58 7.12
CA HIS A 73 26.24 4.55 8.48
C HIS A 73 26.58 3.13 8.97
N PHE A 74 26.14 2.09 8.24
CA PHE A 74 26.38 0.70 8.60
C PHE A 74 27.49 0.11 7.74
N ASN A 75 28.42 -0.62 8.38
CA ASN A 75 29.41 -1.43 7.68
C ASN A 75 29.35 -2.87 8.21
N ILE A 76 29.06 -3.84 7.32
CA ILE A 76 29.02 -5.26 7.67
C ILE A 76 30.46 -5.77 7.70
N GLN A 77 31.00 -5.99 8.91
CA GLN A 77 32.35 -6.54 9.08
C GLN A 77 32.33 -8.05 8.87
N GLY A 78 33.09 -8.53 7.89
CA GLY A 78 33.34 -9.96 7.71
C GLY A 78 34.33 -10.51 8.73
N THR A 79 34.46 -11.84 8.79
CA THR A 79 35.52 -12.55 9.52
C THR A 79 36.47 -13.22 8.53
N CYS A 80 37.77 -13.22 8.84
CA CYS A 80 38.77 -14.01 8.11
C CYS A 80 38.97 -15.42 8.68
N VAL A 81 38.21 -15.78 9.73
CA VAL A 81 38.29 -17.08 10.42
C VAL A 81 36.90 -17.70 10.52
N GLY A 82 36.81 -18.97 10.16
CA GLY A 82 35.57 -19.75 10.24
C GLY A 82 34.62 -19.54 9.06
N ALA A 83 33.54 -20.31 9.05
CA ALA A 83 32.41 -20.16 8.15
C ALA A 83 31.12 -20.57 8.88
N ILE A 84 29.99 -19.95 8.54
CA ILE A 84 28.66 -20.29 9.06
C ILE A 84 27.83 -20.87 7.91
N GLY A 85 27.28 -22.07 8.12
CA GLY A 85 26.48 -22.76 7.10
C GLY A 85 27.29 -23.58 6.08
N ALA A 86 28.61 -23.54 6.16
CA ALA A 86 29.53 -24.36 5.37
C ALA A 86 30.80 -24.70 6.19
N PRO A 87 31.57 -25.73 5.81
CA PRO A 87 32.90 -25.97 6.37
C PRO A 87 33.82 -24.74 6.23
N ALA A 88 34.67 -24.51 7.25
CA ALA A 88 35.63 -23.41 7.28
C ALA A 88 36.87 -23.73 6.43
N ASP A 89 36.66 -23.85 5.13
CA ASP A 89 37.65 -24.25 4.13
C ASP A 89 37.35 -23.56 2.79
N SER A 90 38.40 -23.17 2.05
CA SER A 90 38.26 -22.36 0.82
C SER A 90 37.58 -23.10 -0.33
N ASP A 91 37.63 -24.44 -0.36
CA ASP A 91 36.97 -25.22 -1.40
C ASP A 91 35.45 -25.32 -1.16
N HIS A 92 34.99 -25.07 0.07
CA HIS A 92 33.58 -25.20 0.47
C HIS A 92 32.90 -23.85 0.77
N ALA A 93 33.60 -22.91 1.42
CA ALA A 93 33.09 -21.58 1.79
C ALA A 93 33.10 -20.62 0.59
N THR A 94 32.31 -20.93 -0.43
CA THR A 94 32.25 -20.19 -1.70
C THR A 94 30.94 -19.39 -1.84
N PHE A 95 30.93 -18.35 -2.68
CA PHE A 95 29.71 -17.56 -2.90
C PHE A 95 28.49 -18.38 -3.37
N PRO A 96 28.62 -19.38 -4.26
CA PRO A 96 27.48 -20.22 -4.65
C PRO A 96 26.91 -21.09 -3.51
N ALA A 97 27.67 -21.32 -2.44
CA ALA A 97 27.22 -22.12 -1.29
C ALA A 97 26.34 -21.32 -0.31
N VAL A 98 26.21 -20.00 -0.50
CA VAL A 98 25.41 -19.14 0.40
C VAL A 98 23.93 -19.50 0.29
N ASN A 99 23.33 -19.84 1.42
CA ASN A 99 21.90 -20.04 1.53
C ASN A 99 21.21 -18.75 2.01
N VAL A 100 20.36 -18.17 1.15
CA VAL A 100 19.55 -16.96 1.45
C VAL A 100 18.09 -17.27 1.76
N SER A 101 17.73 -18.55 1.88
CA SER A 101 16.38 -18.94 2.31
C SER A 101 16.08 -18.45 3.73
N THR A 102 14.82 -18.19 4.00
CA THR A 102 14.36 -17.71 5.30
C THR A 102 12.94 -18.22 5.58
N GLU A 103 12.48 -17.99 6.80
CA GLU A 103 11.13 -18.35 7.22
C GLU A 103 10.48 -17.17 7.95
N VAL A 104 9.19 -16.94 7.70
CA VAL A 104 8.39 -15.92 8.40
C VAL A 104 7.16 -16.55 9.05
N GLY A 105 6.69 -15.96 10.16
CA GLY A 105 5.53 -16.47 10.90
C GLY A 105 5.87 -16.86 12.35
N ALA A 106 4.84 -17.14 13.14
CA ALA A 106 4.97 -17.44 14.57
C ALA A 106 5.10 -18.96 14.83
N THR A 107 3.97 -19.68 14.90
CA THR A 107 3.93 -21.14 15.11
C THR A 107 4.09 -21.88 13.78
N ASP A 108 3.16 -21.66 12.84
CA ASP A 108 3.28 -22.16 11.48
C ASP A 108 4.14 -21.18 10.67
N LYS A 109 5.24 -21.70 10.11
CA LYS A 109 6.22 -20.93 9.34
C LYS A 109 5.93 -21.01 7.84
N ILE A 110 6.10 -19.88 7.16
CA ILE A 110 6.11 -19.80 5.70
C ILE A 110 7.57 -19.79 5.26
N ARG A 111 7.98 -20.82 4.53
CA ARG A 111 9.32 -20.92 3.94
C ARG A 111 9.44 -20.05 2.71
N MET A 112 10.57 -19.39 2.55
CA MET A 112 10.89 -18.52 1.43
C MET A 112 12.30 -18.84 0.91
N LYS A 113 12.49 -18.88 -0.41
CA LYS A 113 13.81 -19.09 -1.03
C LYS A 113 14.73 -17.88 -0.91
N VAL A 114 14.15 -16.70 -0.65
CA VAL A 114 14.84 -15.40 -0.62
C VAL A 114 14.27 -14.49 0.48
N PRO A 115 15.07 -13.57 1.06
CA PRO A 115 14.69 -12.81 2.25
C PRO A 115 14.11 -11.43 1.91
N TYR A 116 13.28 -11.35 0.88
CA TYR A 116 12.55 -10.16 0.49
C TYR A 116 11.14 -10.57 0.08
N PHE A 117 10.21 -9.64 -0.01
CA PHE A 117 8.87 -9.84 -0.58
C PHE A 117 8.36 -8.53 -1.20
N THR A 118 7.27 -8.58 -1.96
CA THR A 118 6.73 -7.36 -2.58
C THR A 118 6.06 -6.44 -1.56
N GLY A 119 6.06 -5.13 -1.81
CA GLY A 119 5.11 -4.24 -1.14
C GLY A 119 3.65 -4.62 -1.47
N ALA A 120 2.69 -4.09 -0.71
CA ALA A 120 1.26 -4.31 -0.98
C ALA A 120 0.80 -3.54 -2.21
N LEU A 121 0.51 -4.25 -3.29
CA LEU A 121 0.09 -3.68 -4.58
C LEU A 121 -1.43 -3.63 -4.62
N GLY A 122 -2.01 -2.48 -4.26
CA GLY A 122 -3.46 -2.29 -4.13
C GLY A 122 -4.21 -2.06 -5.45
N SER A 123 -5.25 -1.23 -5.36
CA SER A 123 -6.19 -0.94 -6.45
C SER A 123 -5.73 0.13 -7.45
N THR A 124 -4.49 0.60 -7.39
CA THR A 124 -3.95 1.61 -8.32
C THR A 124 -3.68 1.01 -9.70
N ASP A 125 -3.69 1.82 -10.76
CA ASP A 125 -3.41 1.29 -12.10
C ASP A 125 -1.99 0.75 -12.22
N ILE A 126 -0.99 1.43 -11.64
CA ILE A 126 0.40 0.95 -11.69
C ILE A 126 0.53 -0.45 -11.08
N ALA A 127 -0.19 -0.73 -9.98
CA ALA A 127 -0.25 -2.06 -9.38
C ALA A 127 -0.96 -3.05 -10.31
N ARG A 128 -2.11 -2.68 -10.90
CA ARG A 128 -2.90 -3.52 -11.79
C ARG A 128 -2.17 -3.90 -13.08
N ILE A 129 -1.48 -2.94 -13.69
CA ILE A 129 -0.77 -3.07 -14.97
C ILE A 129 0.44 -4.01 -14.80
N HIS A 130 1.22 -3.83 -13.74
CA HIS A 130 2.43 -4.63 -13.50
C HIS A 130 2.21 -5.88 -12.65
N TRP A 131 0.97 -6.15 -12.20
CA TRP A 131 0.68 -7.27 -11.30
C TRP A 131 1.18 -8.61 -11.82
N GLU A 132 0.97 -8.91 -13.10
CA GLU A 132 1.29 -10.23 -13.66
C GLU A 132 2.78 -10.53 -13.55
N ALA A 133 3.65 -9.60 -13.96
CA ALA A 133 5.08 -9.74 -13.82
C ALA A 133 5.51 -9.93 -12.35
N MET A 134 4.92 -9.16 -11.43
CA MET A 134 5.25 -9.24 -10.00
C MET A 134 4.81 -10.57 -9.37
N ALA A 135 3.60 -11.03 -9.67
CA ALA A 135 3.08 -12.28 -9.13
C ALA A 135 3.82 -13.51 -9.66
N VAL A 136 4.16 -13.53 -10.96
CA VAL A 136 4.93 -14.61 -11.57
C VAL A 136 6.36 -14.64 -11.00
N ALA A 137 7.02 -13.49 -10.92
CA ALA A 137 8.36 -13.39 -10.35
C ALA A 137 8.37 -13.86 -8.89
N ALA A 138 7.42 -13.41 -8.08
CA ALA A 138 7.32 -13.81 -6.67
C ALA A 138 7.10 -15.32 -6.49
N ALA A 139 6.21 -15.91 -7.31
CA ALA A 139 5.94 -17.35 -7.26
C ALA A 139 7.19 -18.18 -7.62
N ILE A 140 7.85 -17.86 -8.73
CA ILE A 140 9.04 -18.60 -9.19
C ILE A 140 10.23 -18.40 -8.23
N SER A 141 10.40 -17.19 -7.70
CA SER A 141 11.44 -16.89 -6.71
C SER A 141 11.13 -17.42 -5.31
N GLY A 142 9.99 -18.08 -5.09
CA GLY A 142 9.62 -18.64 -3.78
C GLY A 142 9.52 -17.59 -2.68
N THR A 143 8.90 -16.44 -2.98
CA THR A 143 8.70 -15.33 -2.04
C THR A 143 7.22 -14.96 -1.88
N LEU A 144 6.91 -14.04 -0.97
CA LEU A 144 5.57 -13.50 -0.79
C LEU A 144 5.26 -12.41 -1.81
N VAL A 145 4.04 -12.45 -2.35
CA VAL A 145 3.42 -11.33 -3.06
C VAL A 145 2.20 -10.84 -2.31
N VAL A 146 2.04 -9.53 -2.19
CA VAL A 146 0.96 -8.92 -1.40
C VAL A 146 -0.03 -8.20 -2.29
N VAL A 147 -1.25 -8.72 -2.39
CA VAL A 147 -2.41 -8.02 -2.95
C VAL A 147 -2.81 -6.95 -1.93
N GLY A 148 -2.77 -5.67 -2.31
CA GLY A 148 -3.19 -4.57 -1.44
C GLY A 148 -4.71 -4.41 -1.34
N GLU A 149 -5.14 -3.38 -0.61
CA GLU A 149 -6.55 -3.09 -0.34
C GLU A 149 -7.37 -2.61 -1.56
N ASN A 150 -8.70 -2.67 -1.43
CA ASN A 150 -9.74 -2.17 -2.32
C ASN A 150 -9.76 -2.78 -3.73
N VAL A 151 -9.09 -3.90 -3.97
CA VAL A 151 -9.08 -4.53 -5.30
C VAL A 151 -10.49 -4.93 -5.74
N CYS A 152 -11.23 -5.67 -4.91
CA CYS A 152 -12.59 -6.09 -5.23
C CYS A 152 -13.56 -4.91 -5.34
N GLY A 153 -13.49 -3.97 -4.40
CA GLY A 153 -14.39 -2.82 -4.40
C GLY A 153 -14.13 -1.83 -5.54
N MET A 154 -12.92 -1.78 -6.09
CA MET A 154 -12.58 -0.96 -7.27
C MET A 154 -12.80 -1.67 -8.60
N ASP A 155 -12.92 -2.99 -8.61
CA ASP A 155 -13.16 -3.77 -9.82
C ASP A 155 -14.52 -3.40 -10.44
N PRO A 156 -14.57 -2.80 -11.65
CA PRO A 156 -15.83 -2.43 -12.29
C PRO A 156 -16.73 -3.64 -12.55
N ALA A 157 -16.14 -4.82 -12.76
CA ALA A 157 -16.83 -6.06 -13.08
C ALA A 157 -17.10 -6.92 -11.82
N ALA A 158 -16.84 -6.40 -10.62
CA ALA A 158 -17.19 -7.10 -9.40
C ALA A 158 -18.71 -7.21 -9.21
N GLU A 159 -19.15 -8.41 -8.89
CA GLU A 159 -20.51 -8.73 -8.52
C GLU A 159 -20.63 -8.67 -7.00
N ILE A 160 -21.47 -7.76 -6.50
CA ILE A 160 -21.73 -7.56 -5.07
C ILE A 160 -23.20 -7.87 -4.81
N LYS A 161 -23.46 -8.85 -3.94
CA LYS A 161 -24.81 -9.30 -3.56
C LYS A 161 -24.97 -9.13 -2.07
N ASN A 162 -26.04 -8.46 -1.64
CA ASN A 162 -26.33 -8.18 -0.22
C ASN A 162 -25.15 -7.51 0.50
N GLY A 163 -24.47 -6.59 -0.18
CA GLY A 163 -23.30 -5.88 0.38
C GLY A 163 -22.02 -6.72 0.49
N ARG A 164 -21.98 -7.96 -0.03
CA ARG A 164 -20.79 -8.82 -0.02
C ARG A 164 -20.32 -9.16 -1.44
N VAL A 165 -19.01 -9.30 -1.62
CA VAL A 165 -18.41 -9.72 -2.89
C VAL A 165 -18.82 -11.16 -3.16
N ALA A 166 -19.56 -11.38 -4.26
CA ALA A 166 -19.83 -12.71 -4.79
C ALA A 166 -18.76 -13.11 -5.81
N ARG A 167 -18.25 -12.14 -6.58
CA ARG A 167 -17.21 -12.36 -7.58
C ARG A 167 -16.42 -11.08 -7.87
N SER A 168 -15.11 -11.18 -8.03
CA SER A 168 -14.26 -10.11 -8.56
C SER A 168 -13.28 -10.68 -9.58
N PRO A 169 -13.52 -10.45 -10.88
CA PRO A 169 -12.59 -10.86 -11.95
C PRO A 169 -11.16 -10.38 -11.74
N GLU A 170 -10.96 -9.16 -11.23
CA GLU A 170 -9.62 -8.64 -10.97
C GLU A 170 -8.94 -9.39 -9.82
N MET A 171 -9.63 -9.66 -8.71
CA MET A 171 -9.06 -10.44 -7.61
C MET A 171 -8.78 -11.89 -8.05
N GLU A 172 -9.69 -12.51 -8.80
CA GLU A 172 -9.48 -13.84 -9.39
C GLU A 172 -8.23 -13.87 -10.27
N ARG A 173 -8.09 -12.90 -11.18
CA ARG A 173 -6.91 -12.76 -12.03
C ARG A 173 -5.66 -12.71 -11.17
N ARG A 174 -5.66 -11.86 -10.13
CA ARG A 174 -4.48 -11.66 -9.29
C ARG A 174 -4.03 -12.93 -8.58
N VAL A 175 -4.97 -13.64 -7.96
CA VAL A 175 -4.70 -14.87 -7.20
C VAL A 175 -4.31 -16.02 -8.13
N LYS A 176 -5.07 -16.23 -9.23
CA LYS A 176 -4.81 -17.32 -10.17
C LYS A 176 -3.48 -17.15 -10.92
N THR A 177 -3.05 -15.92 -11.20
CA THR A 177 -1.73 -15.67 -11.80
C THR A 177 -0.60 -16.16 -10.90
N PHE A 178 -0.65 -15.89 -9.59
CA PHE A 178 0.34 -16.41 -8.64
C PHE A 178 0.25 -17.94 -8.54
N GLN A 179 -0.95 -18.48 -8.31
CA GLN A 179 -1.17 -19.92 -8.10
C GLN A 179 -0.69 -20.78 -9.28
N ARG A 180 -0.77 -20.27 -10.52
CA ARG A 180 -0.30 -20.98 -11.71
C ARG A 180 1.19 -21.34 -11.65
N TRP A 181 2.00 -20.51 -11.00
CA TRP A 181 3.46 -20.64 -10.95
C TRP A 181 4.00 -21.03 -9.57
N TYR A 182 3.12 -21.18 -8.60
CA TYR A 182 3.47 -21.49 -7.22
C TYR A 182 3.88 -22.96 -7.08
N ASP A 183 5.06 -23.22 -6.51
CA ASP A 183 5.65 -24.55 -6.36
C ASP A 183 5.78 -25.03 -4.91
N GLY A 184 5.25 -24.27 -3.94
CA GLY A 184 5.17 -24.65 -2.52
C GLY A 184 5.94 -23.76 -1.55
N GLU A 185 6.82 -22.87 -2.03
CA GLU A 185 7.54 -21.91 -1.18
C GLU A 185 7.12 -20.46 -1.50
N GLY A 186 7.12 -19.60 -0.47
CA GLY A 186 6.51 -18.29 -0.53
C GLY A 186 4.98 -18.36 -0.38
N GLY A 187 4.27 -17.40 -0.96
CA GLY A 187 2.81 -17.33 -0.80
C GLY A 187 2.19 -16.04 -1.30
N ILE A 188 0.85 -16.03 -1.36
CA ILE A 188 0.08 -14.83 -1.68
C ILE A 188 -0.64 -14.33 -0.44
N VAL A 189 -0.41 -13.06 -0.12
CA VAL A 189 -1.06 -12.34 0.98
C VAL A 189 -2.17 -11.47 0.40
N VAL A 190 -3.38 -11.55 0.96
CA VAL A 190 -4.45 -10.60 0.65
C VAL A 190 -4.66 -9.65 1.81
N GLN A 191 -4.38 -8.39 1.56
CA GLN A 191 -4.65 -7.30 2.47
C GLN A 191 -6.08 -6.81 2.35
N TYR A 192 -6.71 -6.47 3.48
CA TYR A 192 -8.02 -5.84 3.50
C TYR A 192 -8.06 -4.70 4.54
N ASN A 193 -8.78 -3.64 4.20
CA ASN A 193 -9.06 -2.52 5.11
C ASN A 193 -10.53 -2.57 5.60
N VAL A 194 -10.99 -1.48 6.23
CA VAL A 194 -12.38 -1.35 6.70
C VAL A 194 -13.42 -1.57 5.60
N GLU A 195 -13.18 -1.03 4.39
CA GLU A 195 -14.11 -1.14 3.27
C GLU A 195 -14.16 -2.57 2.73
N ASP A 196 -13.00 -3.18 2.53
CA ASP A 196 -12.90 -4.58 2.10
C ASP A 196 -13.51 -5.55 3.12
N GLY A 197 -13.34 -5.26 4.42
CA GLY A 197 -13.95 -6.05 5.50
C GLY A 197 -15.48 -5.97 5.47
N ARG A 198 -16.07 -4.79 5.24
CA ARG A 198 -17.52 -4.62 5.07
C ARG A 198 -18.05 -5.34 3.84
N LEU A 199 -17.26 -5.39 2.78
CA LEU A 199 -17.56 -6.11 1.55
C LEU A 199 -17.35 -7.63 1.66
N GLY A 200 -16.87 -8.14 2.79
CA GLY A 200 -16.62 -9.56 3.00
C GLY A 200 -15.53 -10.13 2.09
N VAL A 201 -14.54 -9.30 1.72
CA VAL A 201 -13.41 -9.72 0.89
C VAL A 201 -12.62 -10.87 1.53
N PRO A 202 -12.31 -10.87 2.84
CA PRO A 202 -11.60 -11.99 3.46
C PRO A 202 -12.32 -13.33 3.28
N GLU A 203 -13.63 -13.37 3.49
CA GLU A 203 -14.42 -14.59 3.27
C GLU A 203 -14.38 -15.03 1.83
N TYR A 204 -14.58 -14.10 0.89
CA TYR A 204 -14.54 -14.40 -0.54
C TYR A 204 -13.19 -14.99 -0.97
N VAL A 205 -12.07 -14.40 -0.60
CA VAL A 205 -10.75 -14.87 -1.07
C VAL A 205 -10.31 -16.17 -0.42
N VAL A 206 -10.68 -16.40 0.84
CA VAL A 206 -10.36 -17.66 1.54
C VAL A 206 -11.21 -18.80 0.98
N ASP A 207 -12.53 -18.62 0.92
CA ASP A 207 -13.47 -19.67 0.53
C ASP A 207 -13.42 -19.97 -0.97
N GLN A 208 -13.43 -18.94 -1.82
CA GLN A 208 -13.58 -19.11 -3.27
C GLN A 208 -12.25 -19.16 -4.02
N LEU A 209 -11.20 -18.53 -3.48
CA LEU A 209 -9.89 -18.45 -4.14
C LEU A 209 -8.78 -19.23 -3.43
N GLY A 210 -9.07 -19.83 -2.27
CA GLY A 210 -8.10 -20.64 -1.52
C GLY A 210 -6.91 -19.85 -0.96
N VAL A 211 -7.08 -18.55 -0.73
CA VAL A 211 -6.02 -17.73 -0.11
C VAL A 211 -5.84 -18.12 1.34
N GLN A 212 -4.59 -18.38 1.74
CA GLN A 212 -4.25 -18.86 3.08
C GLN A 212 -3.66 -17.79 4.00
N ILE A 213 -3.18 -16.67 3.44
CA ILE A 213 -2.52 -15.60 4.20
C ILE A 213 -3.34 -14.32 4.06
N ILE A 214 -3.88 -13.84 5.17
CA ILE A 214 -4.73 -12.65 5.23
C ILE A 214 -4.07 -11.56 6.08
N GLU A 215 -4.07 -10.33 5.58
CA GLU A 215 -3.44 -9.19 6.26
C GLU A 215 -4.46 -8.08 6.57
N PRO A 216 -5.03 -8.07 7.79
CA PRO A 216 -5.64 -6.85 8.32
C PRO A 216 -4.70 -5.66 8.18
N LYS A 217 -5.22 -4.55 7.63
CA LYS A 217 -4.48 -3.30 7.53
C LYS A 217 -5.03 -2.26 8.49
N TRP A 218 -4.24 -1.89 9.50
CA TRP A 218 -4.53 -0.72 10.31
C TRP A 218 -4.11 0.56 9.57
N GLY A 219 -2.89 0.56 9.01
CA GLY A 219 -2.31 1.74 8.38
C GLY A 219 -1.26 1.46 7.32
N GLN A 220 -0.51 2.50 6.97
CA GLN A 220 0.66 2.40 6.09
C GLN A 220 1.71 3.44 6.48
N GLY A 221 2.98 3.20 6.15
CA GLY A 221 4.07 4.11 6.53
C GLY A 221 3.99 5.49 5.88
N ALA A 222 3.41 5.60 4.68
CA ALA A 222 3.34 6.88 3.96
C ALA A 222 2.34 7.86 4.59
N LYS A 223 1.27 7.35 5.19
CA LYS A 223 0.18 8.18 5.74
C LYS A 223 -0.66 7.41 6.76
N ASN A 224 -1.14 8.13 7.78
CA ASN A 224 -2.00 7.59 8.84
C ASN A 224 -3.49 7.67 8.49
N ILE A 225 -3.79 7.74 7.19
CA ILE A 225 -5.14 7.70 6.64
C ILE A 225 -5.26 6.52 5.67
N GLY A 226 -6.49 6.14 5.34
CA GLY A 226 -6.72 5.06 4.38
C GLY A 226 -6.30 5.45 2.95
N GLY A 227 -6.37 4.50 2.00
CA GLY A 227 -6.07 4.79 0.60
C GLY A 227 -6.90 5.95 0.07
N GLU A 228 -6.44 6.60 -1.00
CA GLU A 228 -7.15 7.66 -1.74
C GLU A 228 -6.99 7.42 -3.25
N VAL A 229 -8.05 7.57 -4.03
CA VAL A 229 -8.01 7.38 -5.48
C VAL A 229 -8.86 8.45 -6.18
N LYS A 230 -8.34 9.02 -7.27
CA LYS A 230 -9.06 9.93 -8.15
C LYS A 230 -9.91 9.16 -9.16
N LEU A 231 -11.14 9.60 -9.36
CA LEU A 231 -12.11 9.00 -10.26
C LEU A 231 -12.44 10.01 -11.37
N PRO A 232 -12.07 9.72 -12.64
CA PRO A 232 -12.24 10.67 -13.73
C PRO A 232 -13.67 10.70 -14.29
N THR A 233 -14.59 9.87 -13.79
CA THR A 233 -15.96 9.80 -14.33
C THR A 233 -17.01 9.77 -13.22
N LEU A 234 -18.14 10.44 -13.47
CA LEU A 234 -19.32 10.43 -12.61
C LEU A 234 -19.88 9.01 -12.42
N GLU A 235 -19.90 8.19 -13.48
CA GLU A 235 -20.37 6.80 -13.41
C GLU A 235 -19.57 5.99 -12.38
N ARG A 236 -18.24 6.12 -12.36
CA ARG A 236 -17.38 5.43 -11.40
C ARG A 236 -17.56 5.99 -9.99
N ALA A 237 -17.77 7.29 -9.86
CA ALA A 237 -18.07 7.93 -8.59
C ALA A 237 -19.38 7.40 -7.98
N LEU A 238 -20.46 7.36 -8.76
CA LEU A 238 -21.76 6.78 -8.37
C LEU A 238 -21.65 5.29 -8.03
N GLN A 239 -20.91 4.53 -8.84
CA GLN A 239 -20.72 3.09 -8.58
C GLN A 239 -20.01 2.83 -7.24
N LEU A 240 -18.98 3.60 -6.90
CA LEU A 240 -18.29 3.43 -5.62
C LEU A 240 -19.13 3.93 -4.45
N LYS A 241 -19.88 5.03 -4.62
CA LYS A 241 -20.82 5.52 -3.61
C LYS A 241 -21.88 4.46 -3.28
N SER A 242 -22.47 3.81 -4.29
CA SER A 242 -23.47 2.75 -4.08
C SER A 242 -22.89 1.49 -3.42
N ARG A 243 -21.58 1.26 -3.55
CA ARG A 243 -20.83 0.21 -2.82
C ARG A 243 -20.49 0.60 -1.37
N GLY A 244 -20.91 1.77 -0.91
CA GLY A 244 -20.73 2.26 0.46
C GLY A 244 -19.44 3.04 0.71
N TYR A 245 -18.66 3.34 -0.33
CA TYR A 245 -17.45 4.17 -0.22
C TYR A 245 -17.80 5.64 0.02
N ILE A 246 -16.87 6.35 0.65
CA ILE A 246 -16.92 7.81 0.75
C ILE A 246 -16.38 8.39 -0.55
N VAL A 247 -17.21 9.15 -1.26
CA VAL A 247 -16.86 9.81 -2.53
C VAL A 247 -17.13 11.30 -2.39
N LEU A 248 -16.13 12.12 -2.73
CA LEU A 248 -16.18 13.58 -2.62
C LEU A 248 -15.73 14.22 -3.95
N PRO A 249 -16.38 15.31 -4.40
CA PRO A 249 -17.68 15.81 -3.92
C PRO A 249 -18.79 14.75 -4.07
N ASP A 250 -19.95 14.93 -3.43
CA ASP A 250 -21.00 13.88 -3.43
C ASP A 250 -21.54 13.64 -4.85
N PRO A 251 -21.32 12.46 -5.47
CA PRO A 251 -21.75 12.23 -6.85
C PRO A 251 -23.27 12.11 -7.01
N GLU A 252 -24.03 11.96 -5.92
CA GLU A 252 -25.49 11.89 -5.95
C GLU A 252 -26.16 13.28 -5.94
N ASP A 253 -25.41 14.34 -5.63
CA ASP A 253 -25.92 15.72 -5.62
C ASP A 253 -26.05 16.25 -7.07
N PRO A 254 -27.26 16.65 -7.52
CA PRO A 254 -27.47 17.19 -8.86
C PRO A 254 -26.60 18.41 -9.19
N VAL A 255 -26.30 19.26 -8.20
CA VAL A 255 -25.47 20.46 -8.38
C VAL A 255 -24.02 20.04 -8.68
N VAL A 256 -23.52 19.03 -7.96
CA VAL A 256 -22.19 18.46 -8.18
C VAL A 256 -22.10 17.81 -9.57
N GLN A 257 -23.13 17.09 -9.98
CA GLN A 257 -23.16 16.46 -11.30
C GLN A 257 -23.14 17.50 -12.43
N GLU A 258 -23.87 18.60 -12.27
CA GLU A 258 -23.89 19.68 -13.25
C GLU A 258 -22.54 20.40 -13.32
N ALA A 259 -21.94 20.76 -12.17
CA ALA A 259 -20.61 21.34 -12.11
C ALA A 259 -19.54 20.44 -12.76
N PHE A 260 -19.63 19.12 -12.57
CA PHE A 260 -18.74 18.17 -13.24
C PHE A 260 -18.92 18.16 -14.76
N LYS A 261 -20.17 18.19 -15.25
CA LYS A 261 -20.47 18.22 -16.69
C LYS A 261 -20.04 19.52 -17.36
N GLN A 262 -20.14 20.64 -16.64
CA GLN A 262 -19.67 21.96 -17.09
C GLN A 262 -18.14 22.09 -17.08
N GLY A 263 -17.44 21.18 -16.38
CA GLY A 263 -15.98 21.15 -16.33
C GLY A 263 -15.37 21.99 -15.21
N ASP A 264 -16.18 22.44 -14.23
CA ASP A 264 -15.73 23.19 -13.06
C ASP A 264 -14.68 22.41 -12.26
N PHE A 265 -14.81 21.08 -12.27
CA PHE A 265 -13.79 20.17 -11.79
C PHE A 265 -13.76 18.90 -12.65
N LYS A 266 -12.61 18.22 -12.64
CA LYS A 266 -12.32 17.13 -13.60
C LYS A 266 -12.40 15.72 -13.01
N GLU A 267 -12.54 15.61 -11.69
CA GLU A 267 -12.38 14.33 -11.00
C GLU A 267 -12.99 14.32 -9.59
N PHE A 268 -13.56 13.19 -9.22
CA PHE A 268 -13.99 12.86 -7.86
C PHE A 268 -12.86 12.16 -7.11
N GLU A 269 -13.00 12.05 -5.79
CA GLU A 269 -12.04 11.39 -4.91
C GLU A 269 -12.76 10.37 -4.05
N ARG A 270 -12.26 9.14 -4.04
CA ARG A 270 -12.70 8.10 -3.12
C ARG A 270 -11.75 8.02 -1.95
N HIS A 271 -12.33 8.04 -0.75
CA HIS A 271 -11.66 8.04 0.53
C HIS A 271 -12.00 6.76 1.31
N SER A 272 -10.99 6.10 1.89
CA SER A 272 -11.20 4.97 2.79
C SER A 272 -11.50 5.48 4.21
N ARG A 273 -12.40 4.82 4.93
CA ARG A 273 -12.60 5.07 6.36
C ARG A 273 -11.34 4.75 7.18
N LEU A 274 -11.16 5.52 8.24
CA LEU A 274 -10.12 5.26 9.24
C LEU A 274 -10.57 4.10 10.14
N GLY A 275 -9.68 3.12 10.33
CA GLY A 275 -9.90 2.05 11.30
C GLY A 275 -9.73 2.59 12.72
N MET A 276 -10.71 2.31 13.59
CA MET A 276 -10.58 2.51 15.03
C MET A 276 -10.31 1.16 15.66
N VAL A 277 -9.14 1.01 16.29
CA VAL A 277 -8.66 -0.27 16.79
C VAL A 277 -8.99 -0.40 18.27
N GLU A 278 -9.70 -1.47 18.62
CA GLU A 278 -9.93 -1.92 19.99
C GLU A 278 -9.37 -3.33 20.14
N GLU A 279 -8.69 -3.61 21.26
CA GLU A 279 -7.95 -4.87 21.48
C GLU A 279 -8.87 -6.09 21.38
N GLU A 280 -9.97 -6.11 22.11
CA GLU A 280 -10.93 -7.22 22.12
C GLU A 280 -11.59 -7.42 20.75
N ALA A 281 -11.86 -6.33 20.04
CA ALA A 281 -12.43 -6.40 18.69
C ALA A 281 -11.42 -7.00 17.70
N PHE A 282 -10.13 -6.64 17.82
CA PHE A 282 -9.07 -7.19 17.00
C PHE A 282 -8.88 -8.69 17.26
N HIS A 283 -8.84 -9.13 18.51
CA HIS A 283 -8.74 -10.56 18.85
C HIS A 283 -9.89 -11.37 18.26
N LYS A 284 -11.14 -10.92 18.45
CA LYS A 284 -12.33 -11.55 17.85
C LYS A 284 -12.24 -11.60 16.32
N HIS A 285 -11.71 -10.55 15.72
CA HIS A 285 -11.54 -10.49 14.27
C HIS A 285 -10.50 -11.51 13.78
N VAL A 286 -9.36 -11.65 14.47
CA VAL A 286 -8.36 -12.67 14.16
C VAL A 286 -8.92 -14.08 14.33
N GLU A 287 -9.69 -14.34 15.39
CA GLU A 287 -10.39 -15.62 15.58
C GLU A 287 -11.36 -15.92 14.44
N HIS A 288 -12.12 -14.91 14.00
CA HIS A 288 -13.01 -15.02 12.84
C HIS A 288 -12.25 -15.37 11.57
N LEU A 289 -11.15 -14.68 11.28
CA LEU A 289 -10.30 -14.97 10.11
C LEU A 289 -9.78 -16.41 10.10
N ARG A 290 -9.37 -16.93 11.27
CA ARG A 290 -8.97 -18.33 11.40
C ARG A 290 -10.14 -19.28 11.20
N LYS A 291 -11.32 -18.95 11.75
CA LYS A 291 -12.54 -19.76 11.62
C LYS A 291 -13.00 -19.90 10.17
N ILE A 292 -12.83 -18.86 9.35
CA ILE A 292 -13.17 -18.92 7.91
C ILE A 292 -12.11 -19.63 7.06
N GLY A 293 -10.97 -20.02 7.64
CA GLY A 293 -9.94 -20.84 6.98
C GLY A 293 -8.60 -20.16 6.69
N ALA A 294 -8.37 -18.92 7.14
CA ALA A 294 -7.05 -18.30 7.01
C ALA A 294 -6.04 -19.03 7.91
N LYS A 295 -4.98 -19.60 7.31
CA LYS A 295 -3.88 -20.26 8.05
C LYS A 295 -2.98 -19.23 8.73
N HIS A 296 -2.63 -18.18 8.01
CA HIS A 296 -1.71 -17.16 8.49
C HIS A 296 -2.42 -15.81 8.50
N VAL A 297 -2.25 -15.08 9.60
CA VAL A 297 -2.75 -13.71 9.74
C VAL A 297 -1.58 -12.81 10.09
N SER A 298 -1.28 -11.85 9.23
CA SER A 298 -0.28 -10.78 9.49
C SER A 298 -0.99 -9.47 9.78
N LEU A 299 -0.37 -8.56 10.50
CA LEU A 299 -0.91 -7.22 10.73
C LEU A 299 -0.04 -6.19 10.02
N LYS A 300 -0.64 -5.41 9.12
CA LYS A 300 0.04 -4.22 8.58
C LYS A 300 -0.26 -2.99 9.42
N THR A 301 0.78 -2.46 10.03
CA THR A 301 0.75 -1.23 10.81
C THR A 301 1.11 0.00 9.95
N GLY A 302 0.98 1.19 10.53
CA GLY A 302 1.32 2.46 9.90
C GLY A 302 2.26 3.29 10.76
N ALA A 303 2.52 4.53 10.33
CA ALA A 303 3.37 5.48 11.04
C ALA A 303 2.65 6.12 12.25
N TYR A 304 2.17 5.28 13.16
CA TYR A 304 1.38 5.71 14.33
C TYR A 304 2.25 6.18 15.50
N ARG A 305 1.60 6.75 16.51
CA ARG A 305 2.27 7.18 17.74
C ARG A 305 2.83 5.97 18.49
N PRO A 306 3.86 6.13 19.35
CA PRO A 306 4.46 5.02 20.09
C PRO A 306 3.46 4.14 20.85
N ALA A 307 2.42 4.74 21.44
CA ALA A 307 1.36 4.00 22.13
C ALA A 307 0.57 3.06 21.20
N ASP A 308 0.34 3.45 19.94
CA ASP A 308 -0.40 2.63 18.97
C ASP A 308 0.49 1.54 18.38
N LEU A 309 1.78 1.82 18.20
CA LEU A 309 2.77 0.79 17.86
C LEU A 309 2.85 -0.26 18.98
N ALA A 310 2.88 0.16 20.24
CA ALA A 310 2.89 -0.74 21.40
C ALA A 310 1.68 -1.68 21.41
N ARG A 311 0.49 -1.22 20.98
CA ARG A 311 -0.70 -2.06 20.85
C ARG A 311 -0.55 -3.15 19.77
N ALA A 312 0.22 -2.89 18.72
CA ALA A 312 0.39 -3.84 17.62
C ALA A 312 1.43 -4.94 17.89
N VAL A 313 2.37 -4.69 18.81
CA VAL A 313 3.51 -5.59 19.10
C VAL A 313 3.37 -6.37 20.41
N LYS A 314 2.31 -6.09 21.17
CA LYS A 314 1.94 -6.82 22.39
C LYS A 314 1.47 -8.22 22.05
#